data_AF-A0A2I0L8V4-F1
#
_entry.id   AF-A0A2I0L8V4-F1
#
_cell.length_a   1.000
_cell.length_b   1.000
_cell.length_c   1.000
_cell.angle_alpha   90.00
_cell.angle_beta   90.00
_cell.angle_gamma   90.00
#
_symmetry.space_group_name_H-M   'P 1'
#
loop_
_entity.id
_entity.type
_entity.pdbx_description
1 polymer ?
#
loop_
_entity_poly.entity_id
_entity_poly.type
_entity_poly.pdbx_seq_one_letter_code
_entity_poly.pdbx_strand_id
1 'polypeptide(L)'
;MEAAFPSPRHDAFPAGLRVLVVDDDPTWLKILEKMLKKCSYEVTTCGLARDALNLLRERKDGYDIVISDVNMPDMDGFKLLEHVGLEMDLPVIS
;
A
#
# COMPACT_ATOMS: atom_id res chain seq x y z
N MET A 1 5.71 -39.95 -25.42
CA MET A 1 5.94 -38.53 -25.75
C MET A 1 4.80 -37.75 -25.12
N GLU A 2 4.99 -37.24 -23.91
CA GLU A 2 4.06 -36.29 -23.31
C GLU A 2 4.63 -34.89 -23.54
N ALA A 3 3.90 -34.07 -24.30
CA ALA A 3 4.21 -32.66 -24.43
C ALA A 3 3.89 -31.99 -23.09
N ALA A 4 4.92 -31.52 -22.39
CA ALA A 4 4.74 -30.66 -21.23
C ALA A 4 4.15 -29.33 -21.70
N PHE A 5 2.91 -29.03 -21.32
CA PHE A 5 2.36 -27.69 -21.43
C PHE A 5 3.15 -26.77 -20.49
N PRO A 6 3.76 -25.67 -20.97
CA PRO A 6 4.36 -24.71 -20.06
C PRO A 6 3.24 -24.06 -19.25
N SER A 7 3.19 -24.34 -17.95
CA SER A 7 2.34 -23.60 -17.04
C SER A 7 2.93 -22.20 -16.86
N PRO A 8 2.19 -21.12 -17.15
CA PRO A 8 2.65 -19.79 -16.79
C PRO A 8 2.52 -19.71 -15.26
N ARG A 9 3.61 -20.02 -14.56
CA ARG A 9 3.78 -19.54 -13.19
C ARG A 9 3.88 -18.02 -13.27
N HIS A 10 2.75 -17.34 -13.19
CA HIS A 10 2.69 -15.94 -12.75
C HIS A 10 2.99 -15.91 -11.25
N ASP A 11 4.16 -16.42 -10.84
CA ASP A 11 4.64 -16.39 -9.45
C ASP A 11 5.40 -15.07 -9.18
N ALA A 12 5.51 -14.18 -10.18
CA ALA A 12 6.18 -12.90 -10.07
C ALA A 12 5.16 -11.79 -9.80
N PHE A 13 5.25 -11.20 -8.61
CA PHE A 13 4.56 -9.95 -8.31
C PHE A 13 5.01 -8.85 -9.28
N PRO A 14 4.11 -7.97 -9.74
CA PRO A 14 4.49 -6.86 -10.62
C PRO A 14 5.45 -5.92 -9.90
N ALA A 15 6.71 -5.88 -10.33
CA ALA A 15 7.73 -5.03 -9.70
C ALA A 15 7.44 -3.54 -9.91
N GLY A 16 7.96 -2.70 -9.01
CA GLY A 16 7.91 -1.24 -9.11
C GLY A 16 6.61 -0.59 -8.63
N LEU A 17 5.69 -1.36 -8.04
CA LEU A 17 4.46 -0.80 -7.45
C LEU A 17 4.80 0.16 -6.30
N ARG A 18 4.23 1.36 -6.31
CA ARG A 18 4.47 2.41 -5.31
C ARG A 18 3.39 2.35 -4.24
N VAL A 19 3.78 1.85 -3.07
CA VAL A 19 2.87 1.52 -1.98
C VAL A 19 3.03 2.52 -0.84
N LEU A 20 1.91 3.10 -0.39
CA LEU A 20 1.85 3.85 0.86
C LEU A 20 1.28 2.96 1.96
N VAL A 21 2.04 2.75 3.04
CA VAL A 21 1.59 1.98 4.21
C VAL A 21 1.32 2.91 5.39
N VAL A 22 0.17 2.75 6.03
CA VAL A 22 -0.32 3.57 7.14
C VAL A 22 -0.70 2.68 8.32
N ASP A 23 0.00 2.80 9.44
CA ASP A 23 -0.23 1.99 10.64
C ASP A 23 0.42 2.72 11.84
N ASP A 24 -0.26 2.83 12.98
CA ASP A 24 0.29 3.52 14.16
C ASP A 24 1.31 2.68 14.94
N ASP A 25 1.36 1.36 14.70
CA ASP A 25 2.38 0.48 15.26
C ASP A 25 3.65 0.49 14.38
N PRO A 26 4.77 1.04 14.89
CA PRO A 26 6.02 1.08 14.14
C PRO A 26 6.59 -0.32 13.83
N THR A 27 6.19 -1.34 14.58
CA THR A 27 6.56 -2.74 14.34
C THR A 27 5.92 -3.24 13.05
N TRP A 28 4.62 -3.00 12.87
CA TRP A 28 3.88 -3.42 11.68
C TRP A 28 4.36 -2.67 10.44
N LEU A 29 4.59 -1.36 10.54
CA LEU A 29 5.20 -0.59 9.45
C LEU A 29 6.51 -1.23 8.95
N LYS A 30 7.40 -1.63 9.88
CA LYS A 30 8.69 -2.24 9.54
C LYS A 30 8.55 -3.65 8.97
N ILE A 31 7.57 -4.43 9.42
CA ILE A 31 7.30 -5.77 8.88
C ILE A 31 6.77 -5.65 7.45
N LEU A 32 5.75 -4.82 7.24
CA LEU A 32 5.13 -4.62 5.93
C LEU A 32 6.13 -4.04 4.92
N GLU A 33 6.91 -3.04 5.32
CA GLU A 33 7.96 -2.47 4.47
C GLU A 33 8.94 -3.54 3.98
N LYS A 34 9.43 -4.40 4.88
CA LYS A 34 10.35 -5.49 4.53
C LYS A 34 9.71 -6.52 3.61
N MET A 35 8.44 -6.86 3.83
CA MET A 35 7.73 -7.83 3.00
C MET A 35 7.49 -7.30 1.59
N LEU A 36 6.99 -6.07 1.47
CA LEU A 36 6.68 -5.44 0.18
C LEU A 36 7.95 -5.14 -0.63
N LYS A 37 9.05 -4.75 0.02
CA LYS A 37 10.36 -4.59 -0.66
C LYS A 37 10.90 -5.90 -1.23
N LYS A 38 10.60 -7.07 -0.63
CA LYS A 38 10.95 -8.38 -1.21
C LYS A 38 10.18 -8.66 -2.50
N CYS A 39 9.02 -8.02 -2.69
CA CYS A 39 8.26 -8.05 -3.94
C CYS A 39 8.73 -6.98 -4.95
N SER A 40 9.85 -6.29 -4.68
CA SER A 40 10.40 -5.21 -5.51
C SER A 40 9.45 -4.00 -5.62
N TYR A 41 8.69 -3.70 -4.57
CA TYR A 41 7.83 -2.52 -4.50
C TYR A 41 8.59 -1.32 -3.91
N GLU A 42 8.16 -0.12 -4.29
CA GLU A 42 8.61 1.14 -3.72
C GLU A 42 7.70 1.51 -2.55
N VAL A 43 8.20 1.38 -1.32
CA VAL A 43 7.38 1.53 -0.12
C VAL A 43 7.66 2.84 0.59
N THR A 44 6.61 3.61 0.85
CA THR A 44 6.60 4.72 1.81
C THR A 44 5.76 4.32 3.01
N THR A 45 6.22 4.59 4.23
CA THR A 45 5.49 4.32 5.47
C THR A 45 5.18 5.62 6.21
N CYS A 46 4.05 5.67 6.91
CA CYS A 46 3.72 6.75 7.83
C CYS A 46 2.86 6.22 8.99
N GLY A 47 3.00 6.84 10.16
CA GLY A 47 2.31 6.39 11.38
C GLY A 47 0.93 6.99 11.61
N LEU A 48 0.55 7.99 10.81
CA LEU A 48 -0.60 8.84 11.07
C LEU A 48 -1.36 9.11 9.77
N ALA A 49 -2.67 8.97 9.81
CA ALA A 49 -3.53 9.20 8.64
C ALA A 49 -3.43 10.62 8.07
N ARG A 50 -3.19 11.64 8.91
CA ARG A 50 -2.97 13.02 8.45
C ARG A 50 -1.73 13.16 7.56
N ASP A 51 -0.67 12.43 7.89
CA ASP A 51 0.59 12.46 7.14
C ASP A 51 0.40 11.73 5.81
N ALA A 52 -0.36 10.62 5.82
CA ALA A 52 -0.77 9.92 4.61
C ALA A 52 -1.53 10.85 3.64
N LEU A 53 -2.54 11.59 4.12
CA LEU A 53 -3.29 12.54 3.30
C LEU A 53 -2.40 13.65 2.73
N ASN A 54 -1.46 14.18 3.51
CA ASN A 54 -0.52 15.19 3.02
C ASN A 54 0.37 14.63 1.90
N LEU A 55 0.94 13.43 2.10
CA LEU A 55 1.77 12.76 1.09
C LEU A 55 1.00 12.51 -0.21
N LEU A 56 -0.24 12.04 -0.12
CA LEU A 56 -1.09 11.77 -1.26
C LEU A 56 -1.43 13.06 -2.03
N ARG A 57 -1.71 14.16 -1.32
CA ARG A 57 -2.01 15.46 -1.93
C ARG A 57 -0.79 16.10 -2.60
N GLU A 58 0.38 15.99 -1.97
CA GLU A 58 1.65 16.47 -2.53
C GLU A 58 2.08 15.66 -3.75
N ARG A 59 1.70 14.38 -3.82
CA ARG A 59 2.11 13.44 -4.87
C ARG A 59 0.89 12.75 -5.48
N LYS A 60 0.05 13.51 -6.20
CA LYS A 60 -1.20 13.03 -6.79
C LYS A 60 -1.08 11.71 -7.58
N ASP A 61 0.01 11.51 -8.31
CA ASP A 61 0.28 10.29 -9.08
C ASP A 61 1.48 9.51 -8.52
N GLY A 62 1.82 9.72 -7.25
CA GLY A 62 3.03 9.16 -6.62
C GLY A 62 2.87 7.76 -6.05
N TYR A 63 1.64 7.26 -5.95
CA TYR A 63 1.31 5.98 -5.34
C TYR A 63 0.31 5.24 -6.22
N ASP A 64 0.42 3.92 -6.22
CA ASP A 64 -0.46 3.01 -6.96
C ASP A 64 -1.47 2.32 -6.05
N ILE A 65 -1.17 2.24 -4.74
CA ILE A 65 -2.05 1.63 -3.73
C ILE A 65 -1.72 2.14 -2.32
N VAL A 66 -2.75 2.22 -1.47
CA VAL A 66 -2.62 2.47 -0.03
C VAL A 66 -2.95 1.19 0.73
N ILE A 67 -2.13 0.85 1.72
CA ILE A 67 -2.41 -0.19 2.71
C ILE A 67 -2.53 0.52 4.07
N SER A 68 -3.68 0.47 4.71
CA SER A 68 -3.94 1.21 5.95
C SER A 68 -4.61 0.34 6.99
N ASP A 69 -4.10 0.32 8.22
CA ASP A 69 -4.90 -0.15 9.36
C ASP A 69 -6.11 0.78 9.55
N VAL A 70 -7.23 0.20 9.98
CA VAL A 70 -8.47 0.94 10.29
C VAL A 70 -8.57 1.29 11.77
N ASN A 71 -7.85 0.59 12.64
CA ASN A 71 -7.94 0.71 14.10
C ASN A 71 -6.87 1.64 14.69
N MET A 72 -6.63 2.80 14.07
CA MET A 72 -5.68 3.79 14.56
C MET A 72 -6.30 4.74 15.62
N PRO A 73 -5.58 5.09 16.70
CA PRO A 73 -6.09 5.91 17.80
C PRO A 73 -6.15 7.42 17.52
N ASP A 74 -5.35 7.96 16.59
CA ASP A 74 -5.23 9.41 16.33
C ASP A 74 -6.28 9.94 15.33
N MET A 75 -6.79 9.10 14.42
CA MET A 75 -7.79 9.48 13.41
C MET A 75 -8.46 8.23 12.83
N ASP A 76 -9.78 8.29 12.59
CA ASP A 76 -10.54 7.27 11.86
C ASP A 76 -9.81 6.86 10.57
N GLY A 77 -9.26 5.64 10.49
CA GLY A 77 -8.79 5.07 9.21
C GLY A 77 -9.89 5.11 8.13
N PHE A 78 -11.15 5.16 8.56
CA PHE A 78 -12.31 5.43 7.72
C PHE A 78 -12.31 6.81 7.03
N LYS A 79 -11.79 7.87 7.67
CA LYS A 79 -11.67 9.19 7.04
C LYS A 79 -10.59 9.22 5.98
N LEU A 80 -9.51 8.45 6.16
CA LEU A 80 -8.51 8.25 5.11
C LEU A 80 -9.16 7.56 3.92
N LEU A 81 -9.88 6.45 4.15
CA LEU A 81 -10.63 5.73 3.12
C LEU A 81 -11.63 6.64 2.39
N GLU A 82 -12.39 7.46 3.11
CA GLU A 82 -13.36 8.40 2.53
C GLU A 82 -12.68 9.44 1.64
N HIS A 83 -11.63 10.11 2.12
CA HIS A 83 -10.93 11.12 1.32
C HIS A 83 -10.23 10.51 0.12
N VAL A 84 -9.57 9.36 0.28
CA VAL A 84 -8.92 8.68 -0.83
C VAL A 84 -9.99 8.27 -1.83
N GLY A 85 -10.98 7.46 -1.46
CA GLY A 85 -11.99 6.96 -2.40
C GLY A 85 -12.86 8.04 -3.07
N LEU A 86 -13.03 9.22 -2.46
CA LEU A 86 -13.79 10.33 -3.05
C LEU A 86 -12.95 11.28 -3.91
N GLU A 87 -11.69 11.55 -3.53
CA GLU A 87 -10.84 12.55 -4.19
C GLU A 87 -9.79 11.93 -5.12
N MET A 88 -9.47 10.66 -4.94
CA MET A 88 -8.35 9.96 -5.55
C MET A 88 -8.81 8.58 -6.00
N ASP A 89 -8.77 8.29 -7.30
CA ASP A 89 -9.12 6.96 -7.85
C ASP A 89 -8.01 5.94 -7.53
N LEU A 90 -7.72 5.76 -6.25
CA LEU A 90 -6.58 5.02 -5.71
C LEU A 90 -7.09 3.88 -4.83
N PRO A 91 -6.72 2.63 -5.11
CA PRO A 91 -7.18 1.49 -4.32
C PRO A 91 -6.62 1.55 -2.90
N VAL A 92 -7.45 1.19 -1.93
CA VAL A 92 -7.08 1.09 -0.52
C VAL A 92 -7.38 -0.32 -0.01
N ILE A 93 -6.43 -0.92 0.68
CA ILE A 93 -6.57 -2.19 1.41
C ILE A 93 -6.45 -1.91 2.90
N SER A 94 -7.36 -2.47 3.69
CA SER A 94 -7.37 -2.39 5.15
C SER A 94 -7.45 -3.76 5.79
#